data_AF-A0A023B6K6-F1
#
_entry.id   AF-A0A023B6K6-F1
#
_cell.length_a   1.000
_cell.length_b   1.000
_cell.length_c   1.000
_cell.angle_alpha   90.00
_cell.angle_beta   90.00
_cell.angle_gamma   90.00
#
_symmetry.space_group_name_H-M   'P 1'
#
loop_
_entity.id
_entity.type
_entity.pdbx_description
1 polymer ?
#
loop_
_entity_poly.entity_id
_entity_poly.type
_entity_poly.pdbx_seq_one_letter_code
_entity_poly.pdbx_strand_id
1 'polypeptide(L)'
;MSLRDLERELVSERHWTLRGEVTSTERPQDSILEEGALEFRTSSRVHNDAVQVDEETGARVERDVDSIILSIIKKRVGMRLYDDVDVQTIVTDENAADADKTTLKEVLDSVDISKPTKSLAEEYVGMVVTDTGATINVQEAEKKAQQLWNALSHKLDQYCIG
;
A
#
# COMPACT_ATOMS: atom_id res chain seq x y z
N MET A 1 -60.87 -39.05 -12.72
CA MET A 1 -61.39 -37.86 -12.01
C MET A 1 -62.78 -37.60 -12.56
N SER A 2 -63.82 -37.75 -11.75
CA SER A 2 -65.20 -37.58 -12.23
C SER A 2 -65.60 -36.09 -12.18
N LEU A 3 -66.58 -35.68 -12.99
CA LEU A 3 -67.07 -34.29 -13.02
C LEU A 3 -67.50 -33.80 -11.61
N ARG A 4 -68.08 -34.70 -10.81
CA ARG A 4 -68.52 -34.40 -9.44
C ARG A 4 -67.35 -34.14 -8.50
N ASP A 5 -66.20 -34.80 -8.71
CA ASP A 5 -65.00 -34.58 -7.90
C ASP A 5 -64.42 -33.19 -8.18
N LEU A 6 -64.42 -32.77 -9.45
CA LEU A 6 -63.99 -31.43 -9.88
C LEU A 6 -64.91 -30.33 -9.35
N GLU A 7 -66.23 -30.51 -9.42
CA GLU A 7 -67.20 -29.56 -8.85
C GLU A 7 -67.02 -29.41 -7.33
N ARG A 8 -66.73 -30.52 -6.63
CA ARG A 8 -66.46 -30.51 -5.20
C ARG A 8 -65.16 -29.80 -4.85
N GLU A 9 -64.11 -30.05 -5.61
CA GLU A 9 -62.81 -29.40 -5.44
C GLU A 9 -62.91 -27.88 -5.66
N LEU A 10 -63.69 -27.45 -6.66
CA LEU A 10 -63.88 -26.04 -6.97
C LEU A 10 -64.61 -25.26 -5.86
N VAL A 11 -65.52 -25.93 -5.14
CA VAL A 11 -66.27 -25.35 -4.01
C VAL A 11 -65.47 -25.42 -2.71
N SER A 12 -64.49 -26.32 -2.61
CA SER A 12 -63.67 -26.49 -1.41
C SER A 12 -62.67 -25.34 -1.22
N GLU A 13 -62.21 -25.17 0.03
CA GLU A 13 -61.19 -24.18 0.35
C GLU A 13 -59.87 -24.52 -0.36
N ARG A 14 -59.25 -23.49 -0.95
CA ARG A 14 -57.96 -23.64 -1.62
C ARG A 14 -56.86 -23.99 -0.61
N HIS A 15 -55.99 -24.88 -1.03
CA HIS A 15 -54.76 -25.19 -0.31
C HIS A 15 -53.95 -23.91 -0.03
N TRP A 16 -53.26 -23.85 1.11
CA TRP A 16 -52.57 -22.63 1.54
C TRP A 16 -51.55 -22.14 0.51
N THR A 17 -50.81 -23.03 -0.16
CA THR A 17 -49.84 -22.67 -1.23
C THR A 17 -50.46 -21.94 -2.43
N LEU A 18 -51.77 -22.10 -2.66
CA LEU A 18 -52.50 -21.43 -3.75
C LEU A 18 -53.01 -20.04 -3.35
N ARG A 19 -52.77 -19.59 -2.11
CA ARG A 19 -53.12 -18.26 -1.60
C ARG A 19 -51.88 -17.37 -1.64
N GLY A 20 -52.01 -16.14 -2.14
CA GLY A 20 -50.88 -15.23 -2.37
C GLY A 20 -50.27 -14.59 -1.11
N GLU A 21 -50.98 -14.61 0.02
CA GLU A 21 -50.57 -13.94 1.27
C GLU A 21 -50.89 -14.83 2.48
N VAL A 22 -50.12 -15.89 2.65
CA VAL A 22 -50.31 -16.85 3.76
C VAL A 22 -49.51 -16.42 4.98
N THR A 23 -50.19 -16.22 6.10
CA THR A 23 -49.55 -16.02 7.41
C THR A 23 -49.13 -17.34 8.05
N SER A 24 -48.27 -17.29 9.07
CA SER A 24 -47.79 -18.51 9.75
C SER A 24 -48.89 -19.34 10.41
N THR A 25 -50.02 -18.72 10.77
CA THR A 25 -51.19 -19.37 11.38
C THR A 25 -52.14 -20.01 10.38
N GLU A 26 -52.06 -19.64 9.10
CA GLU A 26 -52.95 -20.12 8.03
C GLU A 26 -52.45 -21.40 7.36
N ARG A 27 -51.27 -21.87 7.75
CA ARG A 27 -50.66 -23.11 7.25
C ARG A 27 -50.33 -24.04 8.42
N PRO A 28 -50.27 -25.36 8.18
CA PRO A 28 -49.80 -26.32 9.18
C PRO A 28 -48.36 -26.02 9.61
N GLN A 29 -48.00 -26.41 10.83
CA GLN A 29 -46.64 -26.30 11.35
C GLN A 29 -45.68 -27.12 10.47
N ASP A 30 -44.48 -26.58 10.23
CA ASP A 30 -43.40 -27.19 9.42
C ASP A 30 -43.73 -27.53 7.95
N SER A 31 -44.92 -27.14 7.44
CA SER A 31 -45.37 -27.37 6.06
C SER A 31 -44.49 -26.76 4.96
N ILE A 32 -43.64 -25.78 5.28
CA ILE A 32 -42.65 -25.25 4.32
C ILE A 32 -41.63 -26.32 3.93
N LEU A 33 -41.22 -27.15 4.90
CA LEU A 33 -40.15 -28.12 4.70
C LEU A 33 -40.58 -29.28 3.80
N GLU A 34 -41.87 -29.57 3.79
CA GLU A 34 -42.49 -30.60 2.96
C GLU A 34 -42.70 -30.11 1.52
N GLU A 35 -42.89 -28.80 1.33
CA GLU A 35 -43.09 -28.19 0.02
C GLU A 35 -41.74 -27.98 -0.68
N GLY A 36 -41.31 -29.01 -1.43
CA GLY A 36 -40.00 -29.05 -2.08
C GLY A 36 -39.75 -28.06 -3.23
N ALA A 37 -40.71 -27.22 -3.60
CA ALA A 37 -40.67 -26.38 -4.80
C ALA A 37 -40.91 -24.87 -4.55
N LEU A 38 -40.60 -24.38 -3.36
CA LEU A 38 -40.68 -22.95 -3.06
C LEU A 38 -39.39 -22.23 -3.48
N GLU A 39 -39.49 -21.39 -4.51
CA GLU A 39 -38.38 -20.57 -4.99
C GLU A 39 -38.40 -19.17 -4.34
N PHE A 40 -37.31 -18.82 -3.65
CA PHE A 40 -37.15 -17.51 -3.03
C PHE A 40 -35.91 -16.80 -3.59
N ARG A 41 -36.03 -15.49 -3.81
CA ARG A 41 -34.88 -14.66 -4.15
C ARG A 41 -34.08 -14.34 -2.89
N THR A 42 -32.80 -14.68 -2.88
CA THR A 42 -31.87 -14.31 -1.81
C THR A 42 -31.36 -12.88 -2.00
N SER A 43 -31.20 -12.14 -0.90
CA SER A 43 -30.83 -10.71 -0.91
C SER A 43 -29.33 -10.46 -1.09
N SER A 44 -28.48 -11.41 -0.69
CA SER A 44 -27.04 -11.37 -0.95
C SER A 44 -26.70 -12.36 -2.05
N ARG A 45 -25.57 -12.13 -2.74
CA ARG A 45 -24.77 -13.26 -3.19
C ARG A 45 -24.61 -14.11 -1.93
N VAL A 46 -25.28 -15.25 -1.89
CA VAL A 46 -25.05 -16.25 -0.85
C VAL A 46 -23.54 -16.31 -0.70
N HIS A 47 -23.06 -16.25 0.54
CA HIS A 47 -21.65 -16.30 0.90
C HIS A 47 -21.07 -17.69 0.54
N ASN A 48 -21.20 -18.07 -0.73
CA ASN A 48 -20.53 -19.15 -1.43
C ASN A 48 -19.07 -18.74 -1.75
N ASP A 49 -18.50 -17.79 -0.99
CA ASP A 49 -17.05 -17.74 -0.77
C ASP A 49 -16.60 -18.87 0.15
N ALA A 50 -17.51 -19.51 0.88
CA ALA A 50 -17.32 -20.89 1.29
C ALA A 50 -17.83 -21.79 0.18
N VAL A 51 -17.07 -21.90 -0.92
CA VAL A 51 -17.19 -23.07 -1.80
C VAL A 51 -17.13 -24.28 -0.87
N GLN A 52 -18.22 -25.06 -0.80
CA GLN A 52 -18.18 -26.36 -0.12
C GLN A 52 -17.28 -27.26 -0.95
N VAL A 53 -16.01 -27.14 -0.63
CA VAL A 53 -14.93 -27.96 -1.06
C VAL A 53 -15.14 -29.33 -0.41
N ASP A 54 -15.71 -30.27 -1.17
CA ASP A 54 -15.51 -31.69 -0.89
C ASP A 54 -14.00 -31.98 -0.98
N GLU A 55 -13.44 -32.87 -0.16
CA GLU A 55 -11.98 -33.05 0.00
C GLU A 55 -11.27 -33.26 -1.36
N GLU A 56 -11.91 -33.97 -2.30
CA GLU A 56 -11.42 -34.18 -3.65
C GLU A 56 -11.49 -32.90 -4.53
N THR A 57 -12.57 -32.13 -4.38
CA THR A 57 -12.81 -30.89 -5.14
C THR A 57 -11.96 -29.75 -4.60
N GLY A 58 -11.74 -29.71 -3.29
CA GLY A 58 -10.82 -28.81 -2.59
C GLY A 58 -9.41 -28.97 -3.01
N ALA A 59 -8.89 -30.20 -2.92
CA ALA A 59 -7.52 -30.45 -3.31
C ALA A 59 -7.29 -30.11 -4.79
N ARG A 60 -8.31 -30.23 -5.66
CA ARG A 60 -8.24 -29.80 -7.06
C ARG A 60 -8.28 -28.28 -7.22
N VAL A 61 -9.25 -27.61 -6.59
CA VAL A 61 -9.40 -26.14 -6.66
C VAL A 61 -8.21 -25.44 -6.02
N GLU A 62 -7.70 -25.93 -4.88
CA GLU A 62 -6.48 -25.44 -4.25
C GLU A 62 -5.28 -25.64 -5.17
N ARG A 63 -5.11 -26.82 -5.79
CA ARG A 63 -4.04 -27.05 -6.78
C ARG A 63 -4.14 -26.12 -7.99
N ASP A 64 -5.35 -25.87 -8.49
CA ASP A 64 -5.58 -25.00 -9.63
C ASP A 64 -5.32 -23.54 -9.25
N VAL A 65 -5.79 -23.09 -8.09
CA VAL A 65 -5.54 -21.76 -7.53
C VAL A 65 -4.06 -21.54 -7.24
N ASP A 66 -3.37 -22.51 -6.65
CA ASP A 66 -1.93 -22.48 -6.42
C ASP A 66 -1.17 -22.39 -7.73
N SER A 67 -1.58 -23.14 -8.76
CA SER A 67 -0.96 -23.07 -10.09
C SER A 67 -1.13 -21.68 -10.72
N ILE A 68 -2.31 -21.07 -10.55
CA ILE A 68 -2.62 -19.73 -11.06
C ILE A 68 -1.81 -18.69 -10.30
N ILE A 69 -1.79 -18.75 -8.96
CA ILE A 69 -1.01 -17.86 -8.10
C ILE A 69 0.48 -17.97 -8.43
N LEU A 70 1.02 -19.18 -8.54
CA LEU A 70 2.42 -19.41 -8.92
C LEU A 70 2.73 -18.85 -10.31
N SER A 71 1.80 -18.93 -11.26
CA SER A 71 1.98 -18.33 -12.58
C SER A 71 2.04 -16.80 -12.53
N ILE A 72 1.23 -16.18 -11.66
CA ILE A 72 1.20 -14.73 -11.45
C ILE A 72 2.49 -14.28 -10.77
N ILE A 73 2.92 -14.98 -9.72
CA ILE A 73 4.17 -14.69 -9.00
C ILE A 73 5.35 -14.79 -9.96
N LYS A 74 5.46 -15.88 -10.74
CA LYS A 74 6.55 -16.04 -11.73
C LYS A 74 6.60 -14.89 -12.74
N LYS A 75 5.45 -14.42 -13.22
CA LYS A 75 5.37 -13.26 -14.12
C LYS A 75 5.83 -11.97 -13.43
N ARG A 76 5.35 -11.69 -12.21
CA ARG A 76 5.72 -10.49 -11.44
C ARG A 76 7.21 -10.45 -11.09
N VAL A 77 7.76 -11.57 -10.64
CA VAL A 77 9.20 -11.74 -10.38
C VAL A 77 10.01 -11.56 -11.66
N GLY A 78 9.57 -12.14 -12.79
CA GLY A 78 10.23 -11.94 -14.09
C GLY A 78 10.22 -10.49 -14.57
N MET A 79 9.17 -9.74 -14.23
CA MET A 79 9.06 -8.29 -14.51
C MET A 79 9.72 -7.41 -13.45
N ARG A 80 10.29 -7.99 -12.38
CA ARG A 80 10.84 -7.29 -11.21
C ARG A 80 9.86 -6.25 -10.61
N LEU A 81 8.57 -6.54 -10.67
CA LEU A 81 7.52 -5.68 -10.12
C LEU A 81 7.19 -6.18 -8.71
N TYR A 82 7.76 -5.49 -7.72
CA TYR A 82 7.54 -5.73 -6.30
C TYR A 82 6.82 -4.52 -5.71
N ASP A 83 5.81 -4.77 -4.90
CA ASP A 83 5.05 -3.74 -4.19
C ASP A 83 5.71 -3.45 -2.81
N ASP A 84 7.03 -3.59 -2.72
CA ASP A 84 7.79 -3.33 -1.50
C ASP A 84 7.86 -1.83 -1.22
N VAL A 85 7.78 -1.44 0.05
CA VAL A 85 7.93 -0.05 0.47
C VAL A 85 9.43 0.26 0.57
N ASP A 86 9.91 1.21 -0.24
CA ASP A 86 11.29 1.67 -0.16
C ASP A 86 11.56 2.38 1.18
N VAL A 87 12.72 2.10 1.77
CA VAL A 87 13.20 2.82 2.95
C VAL A 87 13.57 4.24 2.53
N GLN A 88 12.81 5.23 2.99
CA GLN A 88 13.23 6.62 2.87
C GLN A 88 14.46 6.85 3.76
N THR A 89 15.63 7.01 3.13
CA THR A 89 16.80 7.58 3.83
C THR A 89 16.45 8.99 4.26
N ILE A 90 16.19 9.17 5.55
CA ILE A 90 16.16 10.49 6.17
C ILE A 90 17.62 10.94 6.19
N VAL A 91 18.00 11.79 5.26
CA VAL A 91 19.28 12.52 5.34
C VAL A 91 19.12 13.52 6.48
N THR A 92 19.41 13.07 7.71
CA THR A 92 19.72 14.00 8.80
C THR A 92 21.07 14.62 8.48
N ASP A 93 21.18 15.94 8.67
CA ASP A 93 22.36 16.78 8.34
C ASP A 93 23.68 16.20 8.89
N GLU A 94 23.60 15.43 9.98
CA GLU A 94 24.72 14.73 10.62
C GLU A 94 25.34 13.61 9.76
N ASN A 95 24.56 13.01 8.85
CA ASN A 95 25.01 11.96 7.92
C ASN A 95 25.42 12.51 6.55
N ALA A 96 25.25 13.81 6.29
CA ALA A 96 25.68 14.43 5.03
C ALA A 96 27.21 14.36 4.84
N ALA A 97 27.97 14.31 5.94
CA ALA A 97 29.42 14.11 5.91
C ALA A 97 29.85 12.73 5.37
N ASP A 98 28.97 11.72 5.44
CA ASP A 98 29.22 10.38 4.88
C ASP A 98 28.71 10.22 3.43
N ALA A 99 27.86 11.14 2.96
CA ALA A 99 27.40 11.18 1.57
C ALA A 99 28.46 11.73 0.62
N ASP A 100 29.42 12.50 1.13
CA ASP A 100 30.60 13.02 0.42
C ASP A 100 31.75 12.01 0.32
N LYS A 101 31.47 10.71 0.40
CA LYS A 101 32.39 9.69 -0.11
C LYS A 101 32.37 9.71 -1.64
N THR A 102 32.88 10.82 -2.20
CA THR A 102 33.26 10.92 -3.61
C THR A 102 34.01 9.66 -3.96
N THR A 103 33.46 8.87 -4.87
CA THR A 103 34.12 7.64 -5.30
C THR A 103 35.50 8.03 -5.86
N LEU A 104 36.55 7.25 -5.58
CA LEU A 104 37.92 7.50 -6.07
C LEU A 104 37.99 7.79 -7.58
N LYS A 105 36.96 7.41 -8.35
CA LYS A 105 36.81 7.71 -9.77
C LYS A 105 36.48 9.17 -10.07
N GLU A 106 35.58 9.81 -9.33
CA GLU A 106 35.24 11.24 -9.55
C GLU A 106 36.41 12.17 -9.18
N VAL A 107 37.18 11.79 -8.16
CA VAL A 107 38.40 12.50 -7.78
C VAL A 107 39.48 12.35 -8.85
N LEU A 108 39.59 11.17 -9.49
CA LEU A 108 40.59 10.95 -10.54
C LEU A 108 40.26 11.70 -11.84
N ASP A 109 38.97 11.82 -12.19
CA ASP A 109 38.51 12.54 -13.38
C ASP A 109 38.63 14.06 -13.25
N SER A 110 38.76 14.59 -12.03
CA SER A 110 38.93 16.03 -11.76
C SER A 110 40.38 16.49 -11.62
N VAL A 111 41.35 15.57 -11.63
CA VAL A 111 42.78 15.89 -11.57
C VAL A 111 43.32 16.14 -12.98
N ASP A 112 43.70 17.39 -13.27
CA ASP A 112 44.38 17.74 -14.51
C ASP A 112 45.79 17.12 -14.55
N ILE A 113 46.06 16.30 -15.57
CA ILE A 113 47.32 15.56 -15.75
C ILE A 113 48.36 16.43 -16.49
N SER A 114 48.04 17.70 -16.77
CA SER A 114 48.98 18.65 -17.37
C SER A 114 50.18 18.96 -16.46
N LYS A 115 51.31 19.38 -17.04
CA LYS A 115 52.54 19.64 -16.28
C LYS A 115 52.28 20.77 -15.26
N PRO A 116 52.65 20.59 -13.98
CA PRO A 116 52.41 21.61 -12.97
C PRO A 116 53.18 22.88 -13.31
N THR A 117 52.48 24.02 -13.28
CA THR A 117 53.03 25.34 -13.58
C THR A 117 53.73 25.97 -12.38
N LYS A 118 53.55 25.41 -11.18
CA LYS A 118 54.07 25.91 -9.91
C LYS A 118 54.94 24.87 -9.23
N SER A 119 55.94 25.34 -8.49
CA SER A 119 56.77 24.47 -7.65
C SER A 119 56.03 24.12 -6.36
N LEU A 120 56.31 22.93 -5.81
CA LEU A 120 55.72 22.45 -4.56
C LEU A 120 55.87 23.47 -3.41
N ALA A 121 57.01 24.16 -3.33
CA ALA A 121 57.23 25.19 -2.31
C ALA A 121 56.32 26.41 -2.46
N GLU A 122 55.98 26.79 -3.69
CA GLU A 122 55.11 27.93 -3.99
C GLU A 122 53.64 27.61 -3.70
N GLU A 123 53.26 26.35 -3.90
CA GLU A 123 51.93 25.83 -3.53
C GLU A 123 51.73 25.82 -2.01
N TYR A 124 52.71 25.38 -1.23
CA TYR A 124 52.63 25.41 0.23
C TYR A 124 52.50 26.83 0.80
N VAL A 125 53.19 27.81 0.21
CA VAL A 125 53.06 29.21 0.62
C VAL A 125 51.68 29.77 0.25
N GLY A 126 51.15 29.40 -0.92
CA GLY A 126 49.81 29.77 -1.35
C GLY A 126 48.72 29.23 -0.43
N MET A 127 48.76 27.94 -0.08
CA MET A 127 47.75 27.29 0.77
C MET A 127 47.67 27.92 2.16
N VAL A 128 48.81 28.23 2.79
CA VAL A 128 48.83 28.84 4.14
C VAL A 128 48.17 30.23 4.15
N VAL A 129 48.31 31.01 3.08
CA VAL A 129 47.74 32.36 2.98
C VAL A 129 46.24 32.31 2.63
N THR A 130 45.80 31.38 1.79
CA THR A 130 44.40 31.28 1.36
C THR A 130 43.53 30.56 2.39
N ASP A 131 44.02 29.49 3.02
CA ASP A 131 43.24 28.75 4.02
C ASP A 131 42.99 29.58 5.27
N THR A 132 43.94 30.40 5.69
CA THR A 132 43.75 31.23 6.88
C THR A 132 42.85 32.45 6.61
N GLY A 133 42.96 33.10 5.45
CA GLY A 133 42.16 34.29 5.13
C GLY A 133 40.70 34.01 4.73
N ALA A 134 40.45 32.94 3.97
CA ALA A 134 39.10 32.62 3.50
C ALA A 134 38.25 31.97 4.59
N THR A 135 38.83 31.08 5.40
CA THR A 135 38.09 30.38 6.46
C THR A 135 37.65 31.33 7.59
N ILE A 136 38.46 32.33 7.94
CA ILE A 136 38.10 33.33 8.96
C ILE A 136 36.88 34.15 8.53
N ASN A 137 36.84 34.61 7.28
CA ASN A 137 35.72 35.41 6.75
C ASN A 137 34.42 34.60 6.66
N VAL A 138 34.51 33.32 6.26
CA VAL A 138 33.35 32.41 6.20
C VAL A 138 32.83 32.10 7.61
N GLN A 139 33.71 31.75 8.55
CA GLN A 139 33.32 31.48 9.94
C GLN A 139 32.71 32.70 10.64
N GLU A 140 33.20 33.91 10.35
CA GLU A 140 32.61 35.15 10.86
C GLU A 140 31.22 35.42 10.26
N ALA A 141 31.03 35.14 8.98
CA ALA A 141 29.73 35.26 8.32
C ALA A 141 28.71 34.24 8.87
N GLU A 142 29.13 32.99 9.10
CA GLU A 142 28.31 31.93 9.70
C GLU A 142 27.89 32.30 11.13
N LYS A 143 28.84 32.77 11.96
CA LYS A 143 28.53 33.23 13.33
C LYS A 143 27.52 34.39 13.33
N LYS A 144 27.66 35.35 12.41
CA LYS A 144 26.70 36.46 12.27
C LYS A 144 25.33 35.97 11.81
N ALA A 145 25.29 35.05 10.84
CA ALA A 145 24.05 34.45 10.35
C ALA A 145 23.32 33.70 11.47
N GLN A 146 24.05 32.93 12.29
CA GLN A 146 23.46 32.18 13.40
C GLN A 146 22.94 33.09 14.53
N GLN A 147 23.63 34.21 14.82
CA GLN A 147 23.13 35.22 15.76
C GLN A 147 21.84 35.87 15.27
N LEU A 148 21.76 36.21 13.99
CA LEU A 148 20.55 36.79 13.39
C LEU A 148 19.40 35.78 13.35
N TRP A 149 19.69 34.52 13.04
CA TRP A 149 18.71 33.43 13.07
C TRP A 149 18.13 33.23 14.46
N ASN A 150 18.97 33.16 15.50
CA ASN A 150 18.52 33.00 16.88
C ASN A 150 17.62 34.18 17.33
N ALA A 151 17.99 35.40 16.95
CA ALA A 151 17.19 36.59 17.24
C ALA A 151 15.84 36.58 16.50
N LEU A 152 15.80 36.09 15.25
CA LEU A 152 14.58 35.94 14.46
C LEU A 152 13.69 34.83 15.02
N SER A 153 14.26 33.66 15.32
CA SER A 153 13.58 32.51 15.90
C SER A 153 12.90 32.87 17.21
N HIS A 154 13.61 33.56 18.11
CA HIS A 154 13.04 34.02 19.38
C HIS A 154 11.90 35.02 19.17
N LYS A 155 12.00 35.92 18.18
CA LYS A 155 10.89 36.84 17.85
C LYS A 155 9.69 36.07 17.29
N LEU A 156 9.91 35.12 16.38
CA LEU A 156 8.84 34.30 15.81
C LEU A 156 8.13 33.46 16.88
N ASP A 157 8.88 32.85 17.80
CA ASP A 157 8.30 32.12 18.94
C ASP A 157 7.42 33.01 19.81
N GLN A 158 7.85 34.26 20.07
CA GLN A 158 7.03 35.24 20.79
C GLN A 158 5.72 35.59 20.07
N TYR A 159 5.71 35.61 18.73
CA TYR A 159 4.51 35.88 17.94
C TYR A 159 3.62 34.65 17.75
N CYS A 160 4.16 33.43 17.80
CA CYS A 160 3.40 32.19 17.61
C CYS A 160 2.73 31.67 18.91
N ILE A 161 3.19 32.12 20.08
CA ILE A 161 2.65 31.72 21.40
C ILE A 161 1.64 32.73 21.97
N GLY A 162 1.48 33.91 21.34
CA GLY A 162 0.43 34.90 21.65
C GLY A 162 -0.80 34.75 20.77
#